data_AF-A0A961ER14-F1
#
_entry.id   AF-A0A961ER14-F1
#
_cell.length_a   1.000
_cell.length_b   1.000
_cell.length_c   1.000
_cell.angle_alpha   90.00
_cell.angle_beta   90.00
_cell.angle_gamma   90.00
#
_symmetry.space_group_name_H-M   'P 1'
#
loop_
_entity.id
_entity.type
_entity.pdbx_description
1 polymer ?
#
loop_
_entity_poly.entity_id
_entity_poly.type
_entity_poly.pdbx_seq_one_letter_code
_entity_poly.pdbx_strand_id
1 'polypeptide(L)'
;VLSDYYMPNLDCQEALQLIRAVDREVPFVLVSGKIGEETVVSMMKAGATDFVMKDRLDRLMPVVSREIQNARVRRERLRVQEDLRRTESEFQTFIAKILEVIPDGLVVMDEHQHPFLSNHAFQAIVERYASRLGYTEDELKTLLIEQALQHVHSESGSAEIRIGRKSE
;
A
#
# COMPACT_ATOMS: atom_id res chain seq x y z
N VAL A 1 -15.94 14.24 -20.35
CA VAL A 1 -15.80 15.49 -21.14
C VAL A 1 -15.83 15.12 -22.61
N LEU A 2 -16.67 15.79 -23.39
CA LEU A 2 -16.61 15.76 -24.85
C LEU A 2 -16.01 17.09 -25.29
N SER A 3 -15.00 17.06 -26.14
CA SER A 3 -14.35 18.29 -26.62
C SER A 3 -14.28 18.31 -28.13
N ASP A 4 -14.60 19.45 -28.71
CA ASP A 4 -14.20 19.73 -30.10
C ASP A 4 -12.69 19.96 -30.15
N TYR A 5 -12.07 19.66 -31.29
CA TYR A 5 -10.67 20.00 -31.50
C TYR A 5 -10.49 21.50 -31.78
N TYR A 6 -11.39 22.09 -32.57
CA TYR A 6 -11.32 23.50 -32.95
C TYR A 6 -12.29 24.33 -32.12
N MET A 7 -11.82 24.83 -30.98
CA MET A 7 -12.59 25.75 -30.15
C MET A 7 -11.95 27.15 -30.22
N PRO A 8 -12.72 28.20 -30.56
CA PRO A 8 -12.21 29.56 -30.43
C PRO A 8 -11.99 29.83 -28.93
N ASN A 9 -10.78 30.24 -28.56
CA ASN A 9 -10.34 30.66 -27.22
C ASN A 9 -9.82 29.57 -26.26
N LEU A 10 -9.92 28.28 -26.57
CA LEU A 10 -9.32 27.24 -25.72
C LEU A 10 -8.78 26.10 -26.60
N ASP A 11 -7.48 25.86 -26.52
CA ASP A 11 -6.88 24.74 -27.24
C ASP A 11 -7.35 23.40 -26.64
N CYS A 12 -7.66 22.42 -27.48
CA CYS A 12 -8.16 21.13 -27.01
C CYS A 12 -7.13 20.36 -26.18
N GLN A 13 -5.84 20.50 -26.50
CA GLN A 13 -4.77 19.89 -25.72
C GLN A 13 -4.63 20.57 -24.36
N GLU A 14 -4.78 21.90 -24.31
CA GLU A 14 -4.83 22.66 -23.05
C GLU A 14 -6.02 22.23 -22.18
N ALA A 15 -7.21 22.09 -22.76
CA ALA A 15 -8.39 21.56 -22.07
C ALA A 15 -8.14 20.17 -21.49
N LEU A 16 -7.51 19.27 -22.26
CA LEU A 16 -7.15 17.94 -21.79
C LEU A 16 -6.18 18.00 -20.60
N GLN A 17 -5.15 18.86 -20.67
CA GLN A 17 -4.19 19.04 -19.58
C GLN A 17 -4.85 19.53 -18.30
N LEU A 18 -5.75 20.51 -18.40
CA LEU A 18 -6.52 21.02 -17.26
C LEU A 18 -7.35 19.92 -16.60
N ILE A 19 -8.05 19.11 -17.39
CA ILE A 19 -8.83 17.98 -16.85
C ILE A 19 -7.92 16.95 -16.18
N ARG A 20 -6.78 16.62 -16.79
CA ARG A 20 -5.82 15.65 -16.21
C ARG A 20 -5.13 16.15 -14.94
N ALA A 21 -5.02 17.46 -14.77
CA ALA A 21 -4.52 18.06 -13.54
C ALA A 21 -5.53 17.98 -12.38
N VAL A 22 -6.83 18.04 -12.69
CA VAL A 22 -7.91 17.96 -11.69
C VAL A 22 -8.27 16.51 -11.37
N ASP A 23 -8.53 15.70 -12.39
CA ASP A 23 -8.91 14.29 -12.23
C ASP A 23 -8.51 13.48 -13.48
N ARG A 24 -7.55 12.57 -13.29
CA ARG A 24 -7.05 11.69 -14.35
C ARG A 24 -8.08 10.64 -14.79
N GLU A 25 -9.08 10.34 -13.97
CA GLU A 25 -10.06 9.29 -14.25
C GLU A 25 -11.26 9.79 -15.06
N VAL A 26 -11.44 11.10 -15.21
CA VAL A 26 -12.51 11.66 -16.04
C VAL A 26 -12.25 11.31 -17.52
N PRO A 27 -13.15 10.60 -18.21
CA PRO A 27 -13.01 10.37 -19.63
C PRO A 27 -12.98 11.67 -20.42
N PHE A 28 -12.05 11.78 -21.35
CA PHE A 28 -11.97 12.89 -22.29
C PHE A 28 -12.06 12.32 -23.70
N VAL A 29 -13.18 12.57 -24.38
CA VAL A 29 -13.40 12.08 -25.75
C VAL A 29 -13.31 13.26 -26.70
N LEU A 30 -12.40 13.16 -27.66
CA LEU A 30 -12.23 14.14 -28.72
C LEU A 30 -13.30 13.91 -29.80
N VAL A 31 -13.98 14.98 -30.23
CA VAL A 31 -14.99 14.92 -31.29
C VAL A 31 -14.65 15.92 -32.38
N SER A 32 -14.13 15.46 -33.53
CA SER A 32 -13.63 16.37 -34.58
C SER A 32 -14.00 15.91 -35.99
N GLY A 33 -14.08 16.86 -36.93
CA GLY A 33 -14.44 16.58 -38.32
C GLY A 33 -13.28 16.64 -39.32
N LYS A 34 -12.20 17.36 -39.00
CA LYS A 34 -11.02 17.54 -39.88
C LYS A 34 -9.74 17.59 -39.05
N ILE A 35 -9.28 16.42 -38.60
CA ILE A 35 -7.97 16.28 -37.97
C ILE A 35 -7.22 15.11 -38.60
N GLY A 36 -5.90 15.27 -38.74
CA GLY A 36 -5.02 14.23 -39.26
C GLY A 36 -4.81 13.12 -38.23
N GLU A 37 -4.41 11.94 -38.72
CA GLU A 37 -4.12 10.79 -37.87
C GLU A 37 -3.03 11.09 -36.83
N GLU A 38 -1.98 11.82 -37.22
CA GLU A 38 -0.90 12.25 -36.32
C GLU A 38 -1.43 13.05 -35.11
N THR A 39 -2.42 13.93 -35.34
CA THR A 39 -3.05 14.73 -34.30
C THR A 39 -3.92 13.88 -33.37
N VAL A 40 -4.63 12.89 -33.91
CA VAL A 40 -5.38 11.94 -33.08
C VAL A 40 -4.41 11.17 -32.18
N VAL A 41 -3.32 10.65 -32.75
CA VAL A 41 -2.31 9.89 -32.01
C VAL A 41 -1.67 10.77 -30.93
N SER A 42 -1.35 12.04 -31.22
CA SER A 42 -0.77 12.94 -30.21
C SER A 42 -1.74 13.19 -29.05
N MET A 43 -3.02 13.40 -29.34
CA MET A 43 -4.06 13.58 -28.31
C MET A 43 -4.26 12.33 -27.45
N MET A 44 -4.25 11.14 -28.06
CA MET A 44 -4.32 9.88 -27.32
C MET A 44 -3.08 9.68 -26.43
N LYS A 45 -1.87 9.98 -26.93
CA LYS A 45 -0.64 9.97 -26.14
C LYS A 45 -0.67 10.98 -24.98
N ALA A 46 -1.32 12.12 -25.18
CA ALA A 46 -1.52 13.14 -24.14
C ALA A 46 -2.58 12.73 -23.10
N GLY A 47 -3.27 11.61 -23.29
CA GLY A 47 -4.22 11.05 -22.32
C GLY A 47 -5.68 11.29 -22.67
N ALA A 48 -6.02 11.66 -23.91
CA ALA A 48 -7.40 11.53 -24.39
C ALA A 48 -7.83 10.06 -24.31
N THR A 49 -9.07 9.84 -23.91
CA THR A 49 -9.60 8.50 -23.64
C THR A 49 -10.12 7.84 -24.92
N ASP A 50 -10.72 8.63 -25.82
CA ASP A 50 -11.14 8.15 -27.13
C ASP A 50 -11.34 9.31 -28.11
N PHE A 51 -11.65 8.96 -29.36
CA PHE A 51 -11.90 9.86 -30.46
C PHE A 51 -13.12 9.45 -31.29
N VAL A 52 -13.94 10.41 -31.67
CA VAL A 52 -15.10 10.23 -32.55
C VAL A 52 -15.06 11.26 -33.68
N MET A 53 -15.20 10.78 -34.92
CA MET A 53 -15.35 11.67 -36.07
C MET A 53 -16.75 12.27 -36.11
N LYS A 54 -16.87 13.56 -36.43
CA LYS A 54 -18.16 14.27 -36.53
C LYS A 54 -19.07 13.76 -37.65
N ASP A 55 -18.54 13.04 -38.63
CA ASP A 55 -19.30 12.37 -39.67
C ASP A 55 -19.81 10.98 -39.25
N ARG A 56 -19.42 10.48 -38.07
CA ARG A 56 -19.76 9.17 -37.50
C ARG A 56 -20.23 9.27 -36.05
N LEU A 57 -21.13 10.22 -35.80
CA LEU A 57 -21.68 10.47 -34.45
C LEU A 57 -22.57 9.34 -33.93
N ASP A 58 -23.00 8.41 -34.78
CA ASP A 58 -23.64 7.15 -34.39
C ASP A 58 -22.79 6.35 -33.39
N ARG A 59 -21.45 6.50 -33.45
CA ARG A 59 -20.51 5.86 -32.53
C ARG A 59 -20.32 6.58 -31.21
N LEU A 60 -20.78 7.82 -31.08
CA LEU A 60 -20.54 8.64 -29.90
C LEU A 60 -21.16 8.03 -28.64
N MET A 61 -22.42 7.59 -28.73
CA MET A 61 -23.13 7.03 -27.58
C MET A 61 -22.50 5.73 -27.06
N PRO A 62 -22.15 4.75 -27.93
CA PRO A 62 -21.36 3.59 -27.52
C PRO A 62 -20.03 3.95 -26.85
N VAL A 63 -19.28 4.91 -27.41
CA VAL A 63 -17.98 5.35 -26.87
C VAL A 63 -18.15 5.99 -25.49
N VAL A 64 -19.09 6.91 -25.33
CA VAL A 64 -19.37 7.57 -24.05
C VAL A 64 -19.75 6.56 -22.99
N SER A 65 -20.67 5.63 -23.31
CA SER A 65 -21.13 4.61 -22.38
C SER A 65 -19.98 3.70 -21.93
N ARG A 66 -19.14 3.26 -22.87
CA ARG A 66 -17.97 2.44 -22.59
C ARG A 66 -16.98 3.18 -21.69
N GLU A 67 -16.66 4.44 -21.99
CA GLU A 67 -15.66 5.16 -21.23
C GLU A 67 -16.11 5.59 -19.83
N ILE A 68 -17.41 5.87 -19.65
CA ILE A 68 -17.98 6.08 -18.31
C ILE A 68 -17.85 4.79 -17.48
N GLN A 69 -18.18 3.64 -18.05
CA GLN A 69 -18.06 2.37 -17.35
C GLN A 69 -16.61 2.05 -17.00
N ASN A 70 -15.67 2.27 -17.94
CA ASN A 70 -14.24 2.10 -17.70
C ASN A 70 -13.74 3.02 -16.57
N ALA A 71 -14.15 4.29 -16.58
CA ALA A 71 -13.79 5.23 -15.51
C ALA A 71 -14.36 4.82 -14.15
N ARG A 72 -15.59 4.28 -14.11
CA ARG A 72 -16.17 3.74 -12.88
C ARG A 72 -15.33 2.59 -12.33
N VAL A 73 -14.96 1.64 -13.17
CA VAL A 73 -14.12 0.49 -12.78
C VAL A 73 -12.76 0.96 -12.27
N ARG A 74 -12.11 1.92 -12.94
CA ARG A 74 -10.82 2.47 -12.47
C ARG A 74 -10.95 3.18 -11.12
N ARG A 75 -11.97 4.01 -10.94
CA ARG A 75 -12.24 4.70 -9.66
C ARG A 75 -12.53 3.73 -8.52
N GLU A 76 -13.33 2.70 -8.77
CA GLU A 76 -13.64 1.68 -7.78
C GLU A 76 -12.37 0.92 -7.36
N ARG A 77 -11.54 0.55 -8.33
CA ARG A 77 -10.24 -0.08 -8.05
C ARG A 77 -9.34 0.81 -7.19
N LEU A 78 -9.22 2.09 -7.53
CA LEU A 78 -8.41 3.04 -6.75
C LEU A 78 -8.94 3.17 -5.32
N ARG A 79 -10.27 3.27 -5.16
CA ARG A 79 -10.91 3.35 -3.84
C ARG A 79 -10.63 2.12 -2.99
N VAL A 80 -10.83 0.92 -3.56
CA VAL A 80 -10.56 -0.35 -2.84
C VAL A 80 -9.10 -0.45 -2.43
N GLN A 81 -8.16 -0.03 -3.29
CA GLN A 81 -6.74 -0.02 -2.97
C GLN A 81 -6.41 0.97 -1.84
N GLU A 82 -7.03 2.14 -1.84
CA GLU A 82 -6.83 3.15 -0.81
C GLU A 82 -7.42 2.71 0.54
N ASP A 83 -8.62 2.13 0.53
CA ASP A 83 -9.28 1.58 1.71
C ASP A 83 -8.48 0.42 2.32
N LEU A 84 -7.90 -0.46 1.48
CA LEU A 84 -7.00 -1.53 1.92
C LEU A 84 -5.75 -0.95 2.59
N ARG A 85 -5.05 -0.03 1.92
CA ARG A 85 -3.84 0.60 2.44
C ARG A 85 -4.09 1.32 3.77
N ARG A 86 -5.25 1.97 3.88
CA ARG A 86 -5.68 2.63 5.11
C ARG A 86 -5.89 1.61 6.23
N THR A 87 -6.63 0.55 5.97
CA THR A 87 -6.91 -0.50 6.95
C THR A 87 -5.63 -1.18 7.43
N GLU A 88 -4.70 -1.50 6.51
CA GLU A 88 -3.39 -2.07 6.85
C GLU A 88 -2.58 -1.13 7.74
N SER A 89 -2.54 0.17 7.42
CA SER A 89 -1.82 1.16 8.22
C SER A 89 -2.44 1.35 9.62
N GLU A 90 -3.78 1.39 9.70
CA GLU A 90 -4.50 1.46 10.97
C GLU A 90 -4.22 0.21 11.82
N PHE A 91 -4.24 -0.98 11.22
CA PHE A 91 -3.92 -2.24 11.89
C PHE A 91 -2.48 -2.30 12.39
N GLN A 92 -1.49 -1.93 11.57
CA GLN A 92 -0.09 -1.86 11.99
C GLN A 92 0.10 -0.89 13.16
N THR A 93 -0.53 0.28 13.09
CA THR A 93 -0.48 1.27 14.18
C THR A 93 -1.12 0.73 15.46
N PHE A 94 -2.22 0.00 15.34
CA PHE A 94 -2.89 -0.62 16.47
C PHE A 94 -2.02 -1.70 17.14
N ILE A 95 -1.42 -2.60 16.35
CA ILE A 95 -0.47 -3.60 16.86
C ILE A 95 0.69 -2.93 17.59
N ALA A 96 1.34 -1.93 16.98
CA ALA A 96 2.46 -1.24 17.59
C ALA A 96 2.10 -0.67 18.97
N LYS A 97 0.94 -0.01 19.07
CA LYS A 97 0.44 0.54 20.35
C LYS A 97 0.16 -0.52 21.40
N ILE A 98 -0.42 -1.67 21.02
CA ILE A 98 -0.63 -2.77 21.97
C ILE A 98 0.70 -3.26 22.51
N LEU A 99 1.67 -3.49 21.63
CA LEU A 99 2.97 -4.00 22.02
C LEU A 99 3.72 -3.05 22.96
N GLU A 100 3.60 -1.75 22.77
CA GLU A 100 4.22 -0.74 23.64
C GLU A 100 3.68 -0.74 25.07
N VAL A 101 2.38 -1.03 25.26
CA VAL A 101 1.74 -0.93 26.58
C VAL A 101 1.89 -2.21 27.41
N ILE A 102 2.17 -3.36 26.79
CA ILE A 102 2.32 -4.63 27.50
C ILE A 102 3.61 -4.59 28.36
N PRO A 103 3.49 -4.74 29.69
CA PRO A 103 4.65 -4.69 30.59
C PRO A 103 5.49 -5.98 30.56
N ASP A 104 4.90 -7.07 30.10
CA ASP A 104 5.58 -8.36 29.96
C ASP A 104 6.38 -8.40 28.66
N GLY A 105 7.57 -9.01 28.71
CA GLY A 105 8.36 -9.23 27.51
C GLY A 105 7.66 -10.16 26.54
N LEU A 106 7.26 -9.64 25.37
CA LEU A 106 6.61 -10.40 24.31
C LEU A 106 7.55 -10.57 23.12
N VAL A 107 7.64 -11.80 22.61
CA VAL A 107 8.28 -12.12 21.34
C VAL A 107 7.25 -12.85 20.46
N VAL A 108 7.01 -12.31 19.28
CA VAL A 108 6.20 -12.94 18.24
C VAL A 108 7.13 -13.68 17.30
N MET A 109 6.79 -14.92 16.98
CA MET A 109 7.55 -15.79 16.09
C MET A 109 6.78 -16.02 14.79
N ASP A 110 7.49 -16.30 13.70
CA ASP A 110 6.90 -16.77 12.46
C ASP A 110 6.58 -18.29 12.51
N GLU A 111 6.08 -18.82 11.41
CA GLU A 111 5.77 -20.24 11.21
C GLU A 111 6.99 -21.19 11.28
N HIS A 112 8.20 -20.65 11.20
CA HIS A 112 9.46 -21.38 11.32
C HIS A 112 10.12 -21.19 12.69
N GLN A 113 9.39 -20.64 13.68
CA GLN A 113 9.87 -20.34 15.03
C GLN A 113 11.01 -19.30 15.06
N HIS A 114 11.14 -18.48 14.01
CA HIS A 114 12.07 -17.36 14.02
C HIS A 114 11.42 -16.13 14.65
N PRO A 115 12.12 -15.39 15.53
CA PRO A 115 11.62 -14.15 16.09
C PRO A 115 11.33 -13.14 14.99
N PHE A 116 10.06 -12.78 14.84
CA PHE A 116 9.60 -11.78 13.89
C PHE A 116 9.51 -10.39 14.54
N LEU A 117 9.06 -10.34 15.79
CA LEU A 117 8.87 -9.09 16.53
C LEU A 117 9.12 -9.30 18.02
N SER A 118 9.62 -8.27 18.70
CA SER A 118 9.67 -8.22 20.17
C SER A 118 9.22 -6.86 20.65
N ASN A 119 8.46 -6.79 21.76
CA ASN A 119 8.05 -5.53 22.32
C ASN A 119 9.17 -4.82 23.11
N HIS A 120 8.93 -3.55 23.48
CA HIS A 120 9.88 -2.74 24.25
C HIS A 120 10.20 -3.36 25.62
N ALA A 121 9.22 -3.97 26.30
CA ALA A 121 9.46 -4.61 27.59
C ALA A 121 10.48 -5.76 27.49
N PHE A 122 10.42 -6.58 26.44
CA PHE A 122 11.41 -7.63 26.20
C PHE A 122 12.81 -7.04 25.97
N GLN A 123 12.92 -5.98 25.16
CA GLN A 123 14.20 -5.31 24.95
C GLN A 123 14.76 -4.73 26.25
N ALA A 124 13.92 -4.07 27.06
CA ALA A 124 14.34 -3.54 28.35
C ALA A 124 14.85 -4.62 29.31
N ILE A 125 14.31 -5.85 29.26
CA ILE A 125 14.85 -6.99 30.03
C ILE A 125 16.25 -7.34 29.53
N VAL A 126 16.43 -7.48 28.21
CA VAL A 126 17.72 -7.82 27.60
C VAL A 126 18.78 -6.77 27.95
N GLU A 127 18.49 -5.49 27.71
CA GLU A 127 19.39 -4.36 28.01
C GLU A 127 19.78 -4.33 29.49
N ARG A 128 18.81 -4.55 30.39
CA ARG A 128 19.04 -4.48 31.84
C ARG A 128 19.96 -5.59 32.36
N TYR A 129 19.92 -6.78 31.76
CA TYR A 129 20.59 -7.96 32.30
C TYR A 129 21.78 -8.45 31.48
N ALA A 130 21.91 -8.10 30.19
CA ALA A 130 23.00 -8.57 29.31
C ALA A 130 24.38 -8.35 29.96
N SER A 131 24.76 -7.11 30.24
CA SER A 131 26.07 -6.81 30.83
C SER A 131 26.24 -7.37 32.25
N ARG A 132 25.17 -7.44 33.05
CA ARG A 132 25.22 -7.99 34.43
C ARG A 132 25.50 -9.49 34.45
N LEU A 133 25.07 -10.18 33.40
CA LEU A 133 25.27 -11.60 33.21
C LEU A 133 26.52 -11.91 32.36
N GLY A 134 27.19 -10.90 31.80
CA GLY A 134 28.39 -11.09 30.97
C GLY A 134 28.11 -11.45 29.51
N TYR A 135 26.90 -11.20 29.02
CA TYR A 135 26.51 -11.41 27.62
C TYR A 135 26.42 -10.09 26.85
N THR A 136 26.54 -10.15 25.52
CA THR A 136 26.01 -9.07 24.67
C THR A 136 24.48 -9.13 24.62
N GLU A 137 23.82 -8.04 24.20
CA GLU A 137 22.36 -8.02 24.05
C GLU A 137 21.87 -9.07 23.05
N ASP A 138 22.55 -9.21 21.91
CA ASP A 138 22.23 -10.23 20.89
C ASP A 138 22.42 -11.66 21.42
N GLU A 139 23.48 -11.91 22.19
CA GLU A 139 23.73 -13.21 22.81
C GLU A 139 22.64 -13.56 23.83
N LEU A 140 22.29 -12.62 24.73
CA LEU A 140 21.25 -12.87 25.73
C LEU A 140 19.87 -13.02 25.09
N LYS A 141 19.56 -12.22 24.07
CA LYS A 141 18.32 -12.34 23.30
C LYS A 141 18.19 -13.71 22.66
N THR A 142 19.23 -14.18 21.97
CA THR A 142 19.26 -15.49 21.32
C THR A 142 19.08 -16.60 22.35
N LEU A 143 19.81 -16.53 23.47
CA LEU A 143 19.73 -17.51 24.54
C LEU A 143 18.33 -17.60 25.16
N LEU A 144 17.70 -16.46 25.48
CA LEU A 144 16.35 -16.42 26.05
C LEU A 144 15.31 -17.04 25.11
N ILE A 145 15.44 -16.77 23.81
CA ILE A 145 14.53 -17.28 22.79
C ILE A 145 14.71 -18.79 22.61
N GLU A 146 15.94 -19.27 22.50
CA GLU A 146 16.22 -20.71 22.38
C GLU A 146 15.71 -21.49 23.59
N GLN A 147 15.94 -20.98 24.80
CA GLN A 147 15.43 -21.60 26.03
C GLN A 147 13.90 -21.59 26.07
N ALA A 148 13.25 -20.51 25.62
CA ALA A 148 11.79 -20.47 25.53
C ALA A 148 11.24 -21.48 24.52
N LEU A 149 11.88 -21.62 23.35
CA LEU A 149 11.50 -22.57 22.31
C LEU A 149 11.56 -24.02 22.78
N GLN A 150 12.52 -24.38 23.62
CA GLN A 150 12.63 -25.73 24.20
C GLN A 150 11.41 -26.11 25.05
N HIS A 151 10.61 -25.15 25.50
CA HIS A 151 9.45 -25.36 26.35
C HIS A 151 8.09 -25.15 25.67
N VAL A 152 8.06 -24.77 24.38
CA VAL A 152 6.82 -24.51 23.62
C VAL A 152 5.92 -25.75 23.51
N HIS A 153 6.48 -26.96 23.65
CA HIS A 153 5.72 -28.22 23.63
C HIS A 153 5.32 -28.74 25.03
N SER A 154 5.52 -27.96 26.09
CA SER A 154 5.11 -28.38 27.44
C SER A 154 3.59 -28.28 27.64
N GLU A 155 2.97 -29.31 28.24
CA GLU A 155 1.50 -29.39 28.43
C GLU A 155 0.91 -28.25 29.28
N SER A 156 1.74 -27.51 30.02
CA SER A 156 1.29 -26.47 30.97
C SER A 156 1.24 -25.06 30.38
N GLY A 157 1.76 -24.83 29.17
CA GLY A 157 1.80 -23.49 28.54
C GLY A 157 2.66 -22.45 29.27
N SER A 158 3.40 -22.85 30.30
CA SER A 158 4.31 -22.00 31.08
C SER A 158 5.56 -22.79 31.46
N ALA A 159 6.72 -22.17 31.36
CA ALA A 159 7.99 -22.75 31.81
C ALA A 159 8.85 -21.70 32.51
N GLU A 160 9.61 -22.15 33.51
CA GLU A 160 10.59 -21.32 34.19
C GLU A 160 11.95 -21.48 33.51
N ILE A 161 12.48 -20.38 32.96
CA ILE A 161 13.81 -20.35 32.35
C ILE A 161 14.79 -19.72 33.35
N ARG A 162 15.91 -20.39 33.62
CA ARG A 162 16.97 -19.88 34.50
C ARG A 162 18.23 -19.60 33.69
N ILE A 163 18.65 -18.35 33.65
CA ILE A 163 19.89 -17.92 32.99
C ILE A 163 20.94 -17.57 34.06
N GLY A 164 22.09 -18.23 33.99
CA GLY A 164 23.26 -17.94 34.83
C GLY A 164 24.15 -16.83 34.26
N ARG A 165 25.22 -16.48 34.97
CA ARG A 165 26.30 -15.66 34.37
C ARG A 165 27.03 -16.47 33.30
N LYS A 166 27.46 -15.79 32.24
CA LYS A 166 28.39 -16.35 31.25
C LYS A 166 29.68 -16.71 31.96
N SER A 167 30.04 -17.99 31.92
CA SER A 167 31.35 -18.46 32.34
C SER A 167 32.41 -17.82 31.45
N GLU A 168 33.51 -17.33 32.03
CA GLU A 168 34.70 -16.90 31.28
C GLU A 168 35.25 -18.02 30.38
#